data_AF-A0AAX2ER60-F1
#
_entry.id   AF-A0AAX2ER60-F1
#
_cell.length_a   1.000
_cell.length_b   1.000
_cell.length_c   1.000
_cell.angle_alpha   90.00
_cell.angle_beta   90.00
_cell.angle_gamma   90.00
#
_symmetry.space_group_name_H-M   'P 1'
#
loop_
_entity.id
_entity.type
_entity.pdbx_description
1 polymer ?
#
loop_
_entity_poly.entity_id
_entity_poly.type
_entity_poly.pdbx_seq_one_letter_code
_entity_poly.pdbx_strand_id
1 'polypeptide(L)'
;MPTRVDTLPTTRSGLPCQLQDSWQRSLNYGLTRDDDAQPWVANAMLKDARAENGWVKHLVAPLLARLRPELNKHPSIMVMSDATGLVLETHGNSDFLHKAQRYALSPGNLWGEHARGTNAIGTALALQQHCEVAGGEHYLSRNAGLFCSAAPVFRPDGQVAGVLDLSTPAMTPRHDAAALIRRTVCQIEHAWATSALGANRWLLSLHHDEKILGTAQELLLIFDDRTLLGANKLAMDAFALTSGHFGALELDALFPGLELRAGETVLETGNHQRFYARQTLPARRFSGRGSAQQTEQHGIEKEKALRIVNAGIALCITGETGSGKEYLARELYSRSQWHAGNFVAINCAALPEHLIESELFGYVPGAFTGASPKGYIGKCREADGGVLFLDEIGDMPLALQTRLLRVLQEKKVTPLGANSSWDVNFALICATHQDLAARVQAGTFREDLLYRIQEFHLRIPPLREWQHKEGFIQKLWRELGAASRGLTLSDEVVNTLAHRPWPGNVRQLLSQLRVLMALAEDGDQIRLTDLPGEIHAVPAPQRPNDEQSAIAQAQGNMSLAAKKLGISRSTLYRRLAK
;
A
#
# COMPACT_ATOMS: atom_id res chain seq x y z
N MET A 1 -14.29 -20.40 61.67
CA MET A 1 -12.90 -20.16 61.23
C MET A 1 -12.96 -19.54 59.85
N PRO A 2 -12.58 -18.26 59.69
CA PRO A 2 -12.61 -17.62 58.40
C PRO A 2 -11.42 -18.09 57.57
N THR A 3 -11.73 -18.50 56.35
CA THR A 3 -10.79 -18.83 55.27
C THR A 3 -9.89 -17.63 55.00
N ARG A 4 -8.57 -17.87 55.00
CA ARG A 4 -7.56 -16.89 54.65
C ARG A 4 -7.84 -16.38 53.24
N VAL A 5 -8.03 -15.07 53.15
CA VAL A 5 -7.86 -14.29 51.92
C VAL A 5 -6.37 -14.37 51.60
N ASP A 6 -6.00 -15.24 50.65
CA ASP A 6 -4.64 -15.23 50.10
C ASP A 6 -4.47 -13.93 49.33
N THR A 7 -3.65 -13.06 49.92
CA THR A 7 -3.14 -11.83 49.36
C THR A 7 -2.45 -12.09 48.03
N LEU A 8 -2.83 -11.33 47.00
CA LEU A 8 -2.18 -11.22 45.69
C LEU A 8 -0.65 -11.25 45.79
N PRO A 9 0.07 -12.10 45.02
CA PRO A 9 1.51 -11.96 44.90
C PRO A 9 1.80 -10.75 43.98
N THR A 10 1.99 -9.58 44.59
CA THR A 10 2.70 -8.46 44.00
C THR A 10 4.09 -8.92 43.55
N THR A 11 4.40 -8.75 42.26
CA THR A 11 5.74 -8.84 41.63
C THR A 11 6.55 -10.10 41.93
N ARG A 12 6.65 -11.00 40.94
CA ARG A 12 7.55 -12.16 40.99
C ARG A 12 9.00 -11.68 41.10
N SER A 13 9.64 -11.88 42.25
CA SER A 13 11.07 -11.62 42.44
C SER A 13 11.88 -12.48 41.47
N GLY A 14 12.47 -11.88 40.44
CA GLY A 14 13.31 -12.57 39.45
C GLY A 14 13.04 -12.23 37.98
N LEU A 15 11.98 -11.49 37.67
CA LEU A 15 11.77 -10.98 36.30
C LEU A 15 12.74 -9.83 35.97
N PRO A 16 13.21 -9.70 34.73
CA PRO A 16 13.85 -8.47 34.25
C PRO A 16 12.96 -7.25 34.52
N CYS A 17 13.55 -6.10 34.87
CA CYS A 17 12.82 -4.87 35.20
C CYS A 17 11.73 -4.52 34.16
N GLN A 18 12.07 -4.61 32.87
CA GLN A 18 11.15 -4.34 31.76
C GLN A 18 9.91 -5.26 31.75
N LEU A 19 10.06 -6.53 32.15
CA LEU A 19 8.93 -7.45 32.27
C LEU A 19 8.13 -7.20 33.55
N GLN A 20 8.76 -6.75 34.64
CA GLN A 20 8.02 -6.34 35.84
C GLN A 20 7.07 -5.17 35.54
N ASP A 21 7.54 -4.17 34.78
CA ASP A 21 6.71 -3.04 34.34
C ASP A 21 5.55 -3.51 33.46
N SER A 22 5.80 -4.43 32.53
CA SER A 22 4.76 -5.04 31.69
C SER A 22 3.72 -5.82 32.51
N TRP A 23 4.17 -6.55 33.54
CA TRP A 23 3.27 -7.23 34.47
C TRP A 23 2.41 -6.24 35.26
N GLN A 24 3.00 -5.12 35.68
CA GLN A 24 2.24 -4.07 36.36
C GLN A 24 1.22 -3.42 35.44
N ARG A 25 1.56 -3.16 34.16
CA ARG A 25 0.59 -2.69 33.15
C ARG A 25 -0.54 -3.70 32.95
N SER A 26 -0.22 -4.99 32.87
CA SER A 26 -1.21 -6.08 32.74
C SER A 26 -2.21 -6.10 33.89
N LEU A 27 -1.73 -5.94 35.14
CA LEU A 27 -2.58 -5.78 36.32
C LEU A 27 -3.46 -4.53 36.22
N ASN A 28 -2.90 -3.40 35.78
CA ASN A 28 -3.64 -2.14 35.63
C ASN A 28 -4.72 -2.22 34.53
N TYR A 29 -4.57 -3.09 33.53
CA TYR A 29 -5.62 -3.41 32.55
C TYR A 29 -6.74 -4.29 33.12
N GLY A 30 -6.63 -4.75 34.37
CA GLY A 30 -7.64 -5.56 35.04
C GLY A 30 -7.56 -7.06 34.73
N LEU A 31 -6.45 -7.52 34.15
CA LEU A 31 -6.28 -8.93 33.79
C LEU A 31 -5.89 -9.78 34.99
N THR A 32 -6.37 -11.01 35.04
CA THR A 32 -5.88 -12.06 35.93
C THR A 32 -5.02 -13.07 35.17
N ARG A 33 -4.19 -13.84 35.88
CA ARG A 33 -3.31 -14.83 35.24
C ARG A 33 -4.06 -16.00 34.60
N ASP A 34 -5.30 -16.22 35.01
CA ASP A 34 -6.13 -17.33 34.57
C ASP A 34 -7.17 -16.92 33.52
N ASP A 35 -7.14 -15.65 33.08
CA ASP A 35 -8.01 -15.16 32.01
C ASP A 35 -7.79 -15.97 30.71
N ASP A 36 -8.90 -16.33 30.07
CA ASP A 36 -8.94 -17.20 28.90
C ASP A 36 -9.49 -16.51 27.64
N ALA A 37 -9.87 -15.22 27.75
CA ALA A 37 -10.34 -14.44 26.62
C ALA A 37 -9.29 -14.43 25.50
N GLN A 38 -9.75 -14.65 24.27
CA GLN A 38 -8.94 -14.56 23.06
C GLN A 38 -9.55 -13.50 22.15
N PRO A 39 -9.30 -12.21 22.42
CA PRO A 39 -9.85 -11.14 21.58
C PRO A 39 -9.39 -11.33 20.15
N TRP A 40 -10.35 -11.35 19.23
CA TRP A 40 -10.13 -11.57 17.82
C TRP A 40 -11.04 -10.65 17.01
N VAL A 41 -10.64 -10.38 15.76
CA VAL A 41 -11.42 -9.57 14.82
C VAL A 41 -12.00 -10.44 13.72
N ALA A 42 -13.20 -10.07 13.24
CA ALA A 42 -13.84 -10.75 12.13
C ALA A 42 -12.97 -10.74 10.86
N ASN A 43 -13.14 -11.75 9.99
CA ASN A 43 -12.36 -11.90 8.75
C ASN A 43 -12.40 -10.64 7.85
N ALA A 44 -13.51 -9.90 7.84
CA ALA A 44 -13.62 -8.63 7.10
C ALA A 44 -12.61 -7.59 7.64
N MET A 45 -12.62 -7.36 8.96
CA MET A 45 -11.67 -6.44 9.61
C MET A 45 -10.22 -6.89 9.44
N LEU A 46 -9.94 -8.20 9.48
CA LEU A 46 -8.60 -8.72 9.20
C LEU A 46 -8.16 -8.44 7.75
N LYS A 47 -9.09 -8.51 6.79
CA LYS A 47 -8.81 -8.19 5.39
C LYS A 47 -8.48 -6.71 5.23
N ASP A 48 -9.22 -5.84 5.90
CA ASP A 48 -9.00 -4.39 5.88
C ASP A 48 -7.66 -4.04 6.55
N ALA A 49 -7.40 -4.60 7.74
CA ALA A 49 -6.11 -4.44 8.43
C ALA A 49 -4.92 -4.91 7.57
N ARG A 50 -5.06 -5.99 6.81
CA ARG A 50 -4.04 -6.44 5.84
C ARG A 50 -3.88 -5.51 4.65
N ALA A 51 -4.95 -4.86 4.20
CA ALA A 51 -4.90 -3.88 3.11
C ALA A 51 -4.18 -2.61 3.57
N GLU A 52 -4.49 -2.11 4.77
CA GLU A 52 -3.81 -0.98 5.40
C GLU A 52 -2.33 -1.28 5.67
N ASN A 53 -2.03 -2.51 6.09
CA ASN A 53 -0.66 -3.00 6.31
C ASN A 53 -0.07 -3.69 5.07
N GLY A 54 -0.34 -3.15 3.88
CA GLY A 54 0.13 -3.71 2.61
C GLY A 54 1.65 -3.90 2.54
N TRP A 55 2.43 -3.18 3.34
CA TRP A 55 3.87 -3.33 3.48
C TRP A 55 4.29 -4.76 3.90
N VAL A 56 3.47 -5.48 4.68
CA VAL A 56 3.76 -6.86 5.07
C VAL A 56 3.88 -7.76 3.84
N LYS A 57 2.95 -7.62 2.89
CA LYS A 57 2.97 -8.38 1.65
C LYS A 57 4.17 -8.04 0.76
N HIS A 58 4.59 -6.78 0.73
CA HIS A 58 5.63 -6.30 -0.20
C HIS A 58 7.05 -6.43 0.36
N LEU A 59 7.24 -6.25 1.67
CA LEU A 59 8.54 -6.22 2.34
C LEU A 59 8.82 -7.50 3.13
N VAL A 60 7.81 -8.05 3.83
CA VAL A 60 8.00 -9.17 4.76
C VAL A 60 7.84 -10.52 4.05
N ALA A 61 6.78 -10.70 3.25
CA ALA A 61 6.50 -11.98 2.61
C ALA A 61 7.67 -12.54 1.75
N PRO A 62 8.41 -11.73 0.95
CA PRO A 62 9.57 -12.23 0.21
C PRO A 62 10.71 -12.72 1.11
N LEU A 63 10.93 -12.06 2.25
CA LEU A 63 11.94 -12.44 3.22
C LEU A 63 11.54 -13.73 3.94
N LEU A 64 10.29 -13.85 4.37
CA LEU A 64 9.77 -15.07 5.01
C LEU A 64 9.82 -16.28 4.09
N ALA A 65 9.53 -16.09 2.79
CA ALA A 65 9.66 -17.15 1.80
C ALA A 65 11.10 -17.72 1.74
N ARG A 66 12.12 -16.86 1.87
CA ARG A 66 13.54 -17.26 1.91
C ARG A 66 13.93 -17.94 3.22
N LEU A 67 13.36 -17.50 4.34
CA LEU A 67 13.64 -18.07 5.68
C LEU A 67 12.87 -19.38 5.95
N ARG A 68 11.84 -19.68 5.16
CA ARG A 68 10.96 -20.85 5.35
C ARG A 68 11.70 -22.18 5.51
N PRO A 69 12.73 -22.53 4.70
CA PRO A 69 13.47 -23.78 4.88
C PRO A 69 14.15 -23.86 6.25
N GLU A 70 14.64 -22.74 6.77
CA GLU A 70 15.31 -22.67 8.08
C GLU A 70 14.32 -22.70 9.24
N LEU A 71 13.18 -22.01 9.11
CA LEU A 71 12.10 -22.05 10.10
C LEU A 71 11.49 -23.44 10.24
N ASN A 72 11.47 -24.23 9.16
CA ASN A 72 10.93 -25.58 9.17
C ASN A 72 11.84 -26.61 9.86
N LYS A 73 13.13 -26.30 10.09
CA LYS A 73 14.08 -27.21 10.76
C LYS A 73 13.78 -27.41 12.25
N HIS A 74 13.14 -26.44 12.88
CA HIS A 74 12.83 -26.46 14.30
C HIS A 74 11.36 -26.10 14.53
N PRO A 75 10.69 -26.63 15.58
CA PRO A 75 9.33 -26.21 15.93
C PRO A 75 9.29 -24.70 16.23
N SER A 76 8.87 -23.92 15.25
CA SER A 76 8.86 -22.46 15.33
C SER A 76 7.74 -21.86 14.49
N ILE A 77 7.22 -20.73 14.97
CA ILE A 77 6.20 -19.93 14.29
C ILE A 77 6.65 -18.48 14.33
N MET A 78 6.71 -17.88 13.15
CA MET A 78 6.90 -16.46 12.98
C MET A 78 5.54 -15.77 12.85
N VAL A 79 5.34 -14.73 13.64
CA VAL A 79 4.10 -13.97 13.70
C VAL A 79 4.39 -12.52 13.33
N MET A 80 3.59 -11.97 12.42
CA MET A 80 3.63 -10.55 12.07
C MET A 80 2.34 -9.89 12.57
N SER A 81 2.49 -8.85 13.37
CA SER A 81 1.36 -8.04 13.88
C SER A 81 1.44 -6.60 13.42
N ASP A 82 0.32 -5.88 13.42
CA ASP A 82 0.32 -4.42 13.24
C ASP A 82 0.73 -3.67 14.52
N ALA A 83 0.75 -2.34 14.45
CA ALA A 83 1.11 -1.47 15.57
C ALA A 83 0.15 -1.55 16.79
N THR A 84 -1.00 -2.19 16.66
CA THR A 84 -1.96 -2.44 17.75
C THR A 84 -1.75 -3.80 18.41
N GLY A 85 -0.94 -4.67 17.79
CA GLY A 85 -0.73 -6.05 18.20
C GLY A 85 -1.72 -7.02 17.56
N LEU A 86 -2.46 -6.62 16.53
CA LEU A 86 -3.34 -7.53 15.78
C LEU A 86 -2.48 -8.41 14.87
N VAL A 87 -2.61 -9.73 14.99
CA VAL A 87 -1.87 -10.67 14.15
C VAL A 87 -2.39 -10.63 12.71
N LEU A 88 -1.51 -10.24 11.79
CA LEU A 88 -1.80 -10.12 10.37
C LEU A 88 -1.46 -11.42 9.62
N GLU A 89 -0.30 -11.99 9.92
CA GLU A 89 0.21 -13.20 9.26
C GLU A 89 0.96 -14.10 10.23
N THR A 90 0.93 -15.40 9.94
CA THR A 90 1.58 -16.44 10.74
C THR A 90 2.23 -17.43 9.78
N HIS A 91 3.52 -17.71 9.97
CA HIS A 91 4.32 -18.61 9.12
C HIS A 91 5.09 -19.58 9.99
N GLY A 92 5.14 -20.87 9.64
CA GLY A 92 5.87 -21.85 10.44
C GLY A 92 5.65 -23.28 9.98
N ASN A 93 6.19 -24.23 10.76
CA ASN A 93 6.01 -25.66 10.52
C ASN A 93 4.55 -26.07 10.78
N SER A 94 3.92 -26.83 9.87
CA SER A 94 2.52 -27.28 9.96
C SER A 94 2.18 -28.01 11.26
N ASP A 95 3.08 -28.86 11.76
CA ASP A 95 2.86 -29.68 12.95
C ASP A 95 2.87 -28.83 14.22
N PHE A 96 3.73 -27.81 14.25
CA PHE A 96 3.77 -26.86 15.36
C PHE A 96 2.66 -25.82 15.26
N LEU A 97 2.28 -25.37 14.06
CA LEU A 97 1.13 -24.49 13.83
C LEU A 97 -0.16 -25.07 14.43
N HIS A 98 -0.43 -26.36 14.21
CA HIS A 98 -1.61 -27.01 14.76
C HIS A 98 -1.59 -27.09 16.29
N LYS A 99 -0.42 -27.33 16.90
CA LYS A 99 -0.26 -27.30 18.37
C LYS A 99 -0.34 -25.89 18.93
N ALA A 100 0.06 -24.88 18.16
CA ALA A 100 0.11 -23.50 18.57
C ALA A 100 -1.23 -22.76 18.43
N GLN A 101 -2.19 -23.30 17.68
CA GLN A 101 -3.57 -22.78 17.62
C GLN A 101 -4.18 -22.59 19.02
N ARG A 102 -3.81 -23.44 20.00
CA ARG A 102 -4.27 -23.33 21.39
C ARG A 102 -3.83 -22.03 22.09
N TYR A 103 -2.78 -21.39 21.60
CA TYR A 103 -2.29 -20.10 22.08
C TYR A 103 -2.90 -18.93 21.33
N ALA A 104 -3.66 -19.18 20.25
CA ALA A 104 -4.28 -18.16 19.41
C ALA A 104 -3.27 -17.19 18.76
N LEU A 105 -2.23 -17.77 18.14
CA LEU A 105 -1.25 -17.08 17.29
C LEU A 105 -1.71 -16.98 15.81
N SER A 106 -2.95 -17.33 15.51
CA SER A 106 -3.49 -17.28 14.15
C SER A 106 -3.89 -15.85 13.75
N PRO A 107 -3.90 -15.52 12.46
CA PRO A 107 -4.35 -14.20 11.99
C PRO A 107 -5.72 -13.82 12.53
N GLY A 108 -5.87 -12.55 12.89
CA GLY A 108 -7.08 -11.98 13.48
C GLY A 108 -7.08 -11.92 15.01
N ASN A 109 -6.11 -12.54 15.70
CA ASN A 109 -6.00 -12.47 17.15
C ASN A 109 -5.23 -11.23 17.61
N LEU A 110 -5.66 -10.62 18.72
CA LEU A 110 -5.01 -9.45 19.31
C LEU A 110 -4.06 -9.85 20.44
N TRP A 111 -2.83 -9.32 20.40
CA TRP A 111 -1.73 -9.63 21.33
C TRP A 111 -1.14 -8.42 22.05
N GLY A 112 -1.85 -7.28 22.07
CA GLY A 112 -1.48 -6.17 22.96
C GLY A 112 -1.55 -6.57 24.44
N GLU A 113 -0.75 -5.92 25.29
CA GLU A 113 -0.74 -6.20 26.75
C GLU A 113 -2.11 -5.96 27.40
N HIS A 114 -2.88 -4.99 26.89
CA HIS A 114 -4.24 -4.72 27.35
C HIS A 114 -5.22 -5.88 27.09
N ALA A 115 -4.90 -6.77 26.16
CA ALA A 115 -5.74 -7.90 25.76
C ALA A 115 -5.22 -9.23 26.32
N ARG A 116 -3.91 -9.41 26.45
CA ARG A 116 -3.28 -10.70 26.80
C ARG A 116 -2.20 -10.62 27.89
N GLY A 117 -2.09 -9.48 28.54
CA GLY A 117 -1.04 -9.18 29.51
C GLY A 117 0.35 -9.28 28.91
N THR A 118 1.36 -9.40 29.77
CA THR A 118 2.77 -9.56 29.38
C THR A 118 2.95 -10.73 28.42
N ASN A 119 3.36 -10.39 27.20
CA ASN A 119 3.71 -11.29 26.11
C ASN A 119 4.70 -10.57 25.18
N ALA A 120 5.46 -11.30 24.37
CA ALA A 120 6.55 -10.68 23.60
C ALA A 120 6.06 -9.61 22.60
N ILE A 121 4.94 -9.82 21.89
CA ILE A 121 4.38 -8.86 20.93
C ILE A 121 3.98 -7.56 21.63
N GLY A 122 3.09 -7.65 22.62
CA GLY A 122 2.59 -6.49 23.35
C GLY A 122 3.70 -5.75 24.11
N THR A 123 4.66 -6.48 24.67
CA THR A 123 5.77 -5.88 25.42
C THR A 123 6.75 -5.18 24.49
N ALA A 124 7.06 -5.77 23.33
CA ALA A 124 7.88 -5.12 22.32
C ALA A 124 7.23 -3.82 21.78
N LEU A 125 5.90 -3.80 21.62
CA LEU A 125 5.15 -2.57 21.27
C LEU A 125 5.26 -1.51 22.36
N ALA A 126 5.04 -1.89 23.62
CA ALA A 126 5.05 -0.96 24.75
C ALA A 126 6.44 -0.37 25.02
N LEU A 127 7.49 -1.18 24.87
CA LEU A 127 8.87 -0.77 25.07
C LEU A 127 9.49 -0.11 23.83
N GLN A 128 8.91 -0.32 22.65
CA GLN A 128 9.51 0.01 21.35
C GLN A 128 10.93 -0.56 21.21
N GLN A 129 11.16 -1.74 21.78
CA GLN A 129 12.44 -2.43 21.80
C GLN A 129 12.25 -3.94 21.62
N HIS A 130 13.33 -4.64 21.28
CA HIS A 130 13.33 -6.10 21.30
C HIS A 130 13.04 -6.62 22.72
N CYS A 131 12.26 -7.69 22.80
CA CYS A 131 11.87 -8.31 24.05
C CYS A 131 11.84 -9.84 23.90
N GLU A 132 12.22 -10.55 24.97
CA GLU A 132 12.03 -11.98 25.11
C GLU A 132 11.12 -12.28 26.29
N VAL A 133 10.23 -13.26 26.11
CA VAL A 133 9.31 -13.71 27.16
C VAL A 133 9.28 -15.23 27.13
N ALA A 134 9.66 -15.85 28.24
CA ALA A 134 9.84 -17.29 28.38
C ALA A 134 8.89 -17.88 29.41
N GLY A 135 8.08 -18.84 28.98
CA GLY A 135 7.25 -19.67 29.86
C GLY A 135 6.44 -18.84 30.87
N GLY A 136 6.67 -19.06 32.16
CA GLY A 136 5.95 -18.38 33.25
C GLY A 136 6.23 -16.88 33.37
N GLU A 137 7.07 -16.30 32.52
CA GLU A 137 7.19 -14.84 32.35
C GLU A 137 6.02 -14.24 31.58
N HIS A 138 5.27 -15.05 30.82
CA HIS A 138 3.98 -14.63 30.29
C HIS A 138 3.01 -14.37 31.45
N TYR A 139 2.22 -13.30 31.31
CA TYR A 139 1.25 -12.94 32.33
C TYR A 139 0.16 -14.01 32.44
N LEU A 140 -0.43 -14.39 31.30
CA LEU A 140 -1.42 -15.47 31.25
C LEU A 140 -0.74 -16.84 31.37
N SER A 141 -1.14 -17.62 32.37
CA SER A 141 -0.57 -18.94 32.66
C SER A 141 -0.67 -19.91 31.48
N ARG A 142 -1.71 -19.76 30.65
CA ARG A 142 -1.90 -20.59 29.44
C ARG A 142 -0.81 -20.40 28.38
N ASN A 143 -0.11 -19.26 28.37
CA ASN A 143 0.97 -18.98 27.42
C ASN A 143 2.32 -19.52 27.91
N ALA A 144 2.38 -20.12 29.11
CA ALA A 144 3.62 -20.61 29.70
C ALA A 144 4.30 -21.78 28.95
N GLY A 145 3.67 -22.32 27.91
CA GLY A 145 4.29 -23.29 27.01
C GLY A 145 5.15 -22.65 25.90
N LEU A 146 5.21 -21.32 25.82
CA LEU A 146 5.92 -20.61 24.75
C LEU A 146 7.18 -19.90 25.25
N PHE A 147 8.20 -19.91 24.41
CA PHE A 147 9.29 -18.94 24.41
C PHE A 147 9.13 -18.07 23.16
N CYS A 148 9.09 -16.76 23.38
CA CYS A 148 8.84 -15.78 22.32
C CYS A 148 9.96 -14.75 22.30
N SER A 149 10.45 -14.40 21.10
CA SER A 149 11.42 -13.34 20.86
C SER A 149 10.83 -12.40 19.83
N ALA A 150 10.64 -11.13 20.19
CA ALA A 150 9.91 -10.18 19.36
C ALA A 150 10.67 -8.87 19.24
N ALA A 151 10.58 -8.23 18.07
CA ALA A 151 11.12 -6.89 17.85
C ALA A 151 10.15 -6.04 17.02
N PRO A 152 9.99 -4.76 17.38
CA PRO A 152 9.21 -3.82 16.58
C PRO A 152 9.90 -3.56 15.24
N VAL A 153 9.09 -3.37 14.21
CA VAL A 153 9.50 -2.88 12.89
C VAL A 153 9.16 -1.41 12.81
N PHE A 154 10.16 -0.56 12.55
CA PHE A 154 9.96 0.87 12.41
C PHE A 154 9.76 1.27 10.95
N ARG A 155 8.87 2.23 10.75
CA ARG A 155 8.71 2.96 9.49
C ARG A 155 9.82 3.99 9.37
N PRO A 156 10.12 4.47 8.14
CA PRO A 156 11.10 5.53 7.96
C PRO A 156 10.80 6.82 8.73
N ASP A 157 9.53 7.11 9.02
CA ASP A 157 9.05 8.26 9.79
C ASP A 157 9.19 8.09 11.33
N GLY A 158 9.83 7.02 11.79
CA GLY A 158 10.06 6.73 13.21
C GLY A 158 8.86 6.12 13.95
N GLN A 159 7.71 5.93 13.29
CA GLN A 159 6.57 5.26 13.90
C GLN A 159 6.74 3.74 13.85
N VAL A 160 6.20 3.05 14.85
CA VAL A 160 6.17 1.58 14.83
C VAL A 160 5.12 1.10 13.83
N ALA A 161 5.52 0.29 12.86
CA ALA A 161 4.61 -0.35 11.89
C ALA A 161 3.88 -1.55 12.50
N GLY A 162 4.57 -2.27 13.39
CA GLY A 162 4.12 -3.54 13.94
C GLY A 162 5.26 -4.31 14.58
N VAL A 163 5.03 -5.57 14.92
CA VAL A 163 6.02 -6.44 15.55
C VAL A 163 6.19 -7.75 14.79
N LEU A 164 7.45 -8.13 14.58
CA LEU A 164 7.84 -9.47 14.17
C LEU A 164 8.20 -10.28 15.41
N ASP A 165 7.52 -11.40 15.62
CA ASP A 165 7.73 -12.33 16.72
C ASP A 165 8.12 -13.72 16.20
N LEU A 166 9.01 -14.40 16.93
CA LEU A 166 9.29 -15.82 16.76
C LEU A 166 8.92 -16.56 18.04
N SER A 167 7.89 -17.38 17.94
CA SER A 167 7.37 -18.24 18.99
C SER A 167 7.89 -19.67 18.82
N THR A 168 8.37 -20.27 19.90
CA THR A 168 8.88 -21.65 19.99
C THR A 168 8.40 -22.33 21.29
N PRO A 169 8.50 -23.66 21.42
CA PRO A 169 8.22 -24.33 22.69
C PRO A 169 9.17 -23.87 23.81
N ALA A 170 8.62 -23.52 24.98
CA ALA A 170 9.41 -23.06 26.13
C ALA A 170 10.45 -24.08 26.63
N MET A 171 10.18 -25.38 26.44
CA MET A 171 11.08 -26.46 26.86
C MET A 171 12.28 -26.66 25.93
N THR A 172 12.19 -26.19 24.69
CA THR A 172 13.22 -26.33 23.67
C THR A 172 13.32 -25.02 22.87
N PRO A 173 13.69 -23.91 23.53
CA PRO A 173 13.77 -22.62 22.90
C PRO A 173 14.88 -22.62 21.83
N ARG A 174 14.64 -21.89 20.75
CA ARG A 174 15.63 -21.74 19.68
C ARG A 174 16.71 -20.74 20.11
N HIS A 175 17.96 -21.18 20.23
CA HIS A 175 19.06 -20.37 20.75
C HIS A 175 19.40 -19.12 19.91
N ASP A 176 19.17 -19.15 18.61
CA ASP A 176 19.41 -18.05 17.67
C ASP A 176 18.17 -17.16 17.42
N ALA A 177 17.07 -17.36 18.18
CA ALA A 177 15.80 -16.65 17.98
C ALA A 177 15.97 -15.12 17.96
N ALA A 178 16.64 -14.54 18.97
CA ALA A 178 16.90 -13.11 19.03
C ALA A 178 17.69 -12.59 17.83
N ALA A 179 18.74 -13.31 17.44
CA ALA A 179 19.60 -12.92 16.32
C ALA A 179 18.85 -12.97 14.99
N LEU A 180 18.02 -14.00 14.79
CA LEU A 180 17.17 -14.14 13.62
C LEU A 180 16.14 -13.01 13.52
N ILE A 181 15.45 -12.70 14.62
CA ILE A 181 14.44 -11.63 14.66
C ILE A 181 15.08 -10.27 14.40
N ARG A 182 16.14 -9.91 15.11
CA ARG A 182 16.84 -8.62 14.90
C ARG A 182 17.35 -8.48 13.48
N ARG A 183 17.94 -9.53 12.91
CA ARG A 183 18.44 -9.52 11.52
C ARG A 183 17.30 -9.34 10.52
N THR A 184 16.18 -10.03 10.72
CA THR A 184 15.03 -9.97 9.82
C THR A 184 14.37 -8.60 9.88
N VAL A 185 14.17 -8.04 11.08
CA VAL A 185 13.66 -6.67 11.25
C VAL A 185 14.58 -5.65 10.59
N CYS A 186 15.88 -5.74 10.82
CA CYS A 186 16.87 -4.87 10.20
C CYS A 186 16.82 -4.92 8.65
N GLN A 187 16.62 -6.11 8.06
CA GLN A 187 16.42 -6.27 6.62
C GLN A 187 15.10 -5.64 6.13
N ILE A 188 14.02 -5.78 6.89
CA ILE A 188 12.72 -5.18 6.56
C ILE A 188 12.84 -3.65 6.56
N GLU A 189 13.43 -3.07 7.60
CA GLU A 189 13.59 -1.62 7.76
C GLU A 189 14.52 -1.03 6.71
N HIS A 190 15.60 -1.74 6.36
CA HIS A 190 16.48 -1.38 5.25
C HIS A 190 15.73 -1.38 3.91
N ALA A 191 14.98 -2.44 3.61
CA ALA A 191 14.15 -2.51 2.41
C ALA A 191 13.07 -1.42 2.39
N TRP A 192 12.53 -1.06 3.56
CA TRP A 192 11.55 0.02 3.68
C TRP A 192 12.18 1.39 3.39
N ALA A 193 13.31 1.71 4.01
CA ALA A 193 14.00 2.99 3.80
C ALA A 193 14.48 3.14 2.35
N THR A 194 15.00 2.07 1.75
CA THR A 194 15.44 2.08 0.34
C THR A 194 14.27 2.13 -0.65
N SER A 195 13.11 1.54 -0.34
CA SER A 195 11.90 1.66 -1.17
C SER A 195 11.18 3.00 -1.03
N ALA A 196 11.46 3.76 0.03
CA ALA A 196 10.93 5.11 0.25
C ALA A 196 11.57 6.21 -0.62
N LEU A 197 12.47 5.83 -1.54
CA LEU A 197 13.06 6.69 -2.58
C LEU A 197 11.98 7.19 -3.56
N GLY A 198 11.55 8.43 -3.36
CA GLY A 198 10.65 9.17 -4.26
C GLY A 198 11.40 10.16 -5.15
N ALA A 199 10.68 10.86 -6.02
CA ALA A 199 11.22 12.03 -6.72
C ALA A 199 11.65 13.08 -5.67
N ASN A 200 12.83 13.67 -5.84
CA ASN A 200 13.48 14.64 -4.95
C ASN A 200 14.05 14.15 -3.60
N ARG A 201 13.96 12.86 -3.27
CA ARG A 201 14.50 12.34 -2.01
C ARG A 201 15.92 11.79 -2.11
N TRP A 202 16.89 12.47 -1.51
CA TRP A 202 18.25 11.96 -1.35
C TRP A 202 18.30 10.82 -0.35
N LEU A 203 19.08 9.78 -0.65
CA LEU A 203 19.41 8.73 0.30
C LEU A 203 20.89 8.81 0.64
N LEU A 204 21.15 9.09 1.91
CA LEU A 204 22.48 9.10 2.48
C LEU A 204 22.69 7.77 3.22
N SER A 205 23.49 6.89 2.63
CA SER A 205 23.95 5.65 3.23
C SER A 205 25.25 5.90 4.00
N LEU A 206 25.34 5.47 5.26
CA LEU A 206 26.50 5.70 6.13
C LEU A 206 26.91 4.41 6.83
N HIS A 207 28.21 4.24 7.06
CA HIS A 207 28.73 3.23 7.99
C HIS A 207 30.17 3.57 8.42
N HIS A 208 30.63 3.07 9.57
CA HIS A 208 32.03 3.23 10.02
C HIS A 208 33.02 2.35 9.26
N ASP A 209 32.52 1.30 8.61
CA ASP A 209 33.25 0.38 7.74
C ASP A 209 32.63 0.44 6.35
N GLU A 210 33.41 0.89 5.37
CA GLU A 210 33.05 1.01 3.96
C GLU A 210 32.46 -0.29 3.39
N LYS A 211 32.95 -1.45 3.83
CA LYS A 211 32.53 -2.77 3.31
C LYS A 211 31.09 -3.13 3.64
N ILE A 212 30.48 -2.42 4.59
CA ILE A 212 29.11 -2.66 5.05
C ILE A 212 28.10 -1.82 4.25
N LEU A 213 28.55 -0.79 3.53
CA LEU A 213 27.67 0.01 2.67
C LEU A 213 27.00 -0.87 1.60
N GLY A 214 25.69 -0.68 1.41
CA GLY A 214 24.84 -1.49 0.54
C GLY A 214 24.30 -2.78 1.20
N THR A 215 24.65 -3.06 2.45
CA THR A 215 24.03 -4.15 3.22
C THR A 215 22.95 -3.61 4.16
N ALA A 216 22.14 -4.51 4.73
CA ALA A 216 21.10 -4.13 5.70
C ALA A 216 21.64 -3.42 6.96
N GLN A 217 22.95 -3.52 7.24
CA GLN A 217 23.56 -2.90 8.41
C GLN A 217 24.02 -1.45 8.19
N GLU A 218 23.85 -0.90 6.98
CA GLU A 218 24.14 0.51 6.77
C GLU A 218 23.09 1.40 7.45
N LEU A 219 23.52 2.58 7.88
CA LEU A 219 22.66 3.63 8.39
C LEU A 219 22.08 4.37 7.18
N LEU A 220 20.76 4.52 7.13
CA LEU A 220 20.08 5.20 6.04
C LEU A 220 19.38 6.44 6.54
N LEU A 221 19.68 7.59 5.95
CA LEU A 221 18.98 8.86 6.15
C LEU A 221 18.38 9.31 4.82
N ILE A 222 17.12 9.74 4.85
CA ILE A 222 16.34 10.16 3.69
C ILE A 222 16.06 11.65 3.82
N PHE A 223 16.51 12.44 2.86
CA PHE A 223 16.31 13.89 2.84
C PHE A 223 15.47 14.30 1.64
N ASP A 224 14.60 15.29 1.79
CA ASP A 224 14.07 16.06 0.67
C ASP A 224 14.74 17.43 0.71
N ASP A 225 15.51 17.72 -0.34
CA ASP A 225 16.52 18.77 -0.32
C ASP A 225 17.42 18.69 0.92
N ARG A 226 17.23 19.56 1.92
CA ARG A 226 18.01 19.58 3.17
C ARG A 226 17.24 19.07 4.38
N THR A 227 15.93 18.87 4.28
CA THR A 227 15.09 18.44 5.41
C THR A 227 15.07 16.92 5.54
N LEU A 228 15.35 16.40 6.73
CA LEU A 228 15.30 14.97 7.03
C LEU A 228 13.84 14.48 7.02
N LEU A 229 13.48 13.57 6.12
CA LEU A 229 12.14 13.00 6.03
C LEU A 229 12.02 11.59 6.60
N GLY A 230 13.14 10.87 6.70
CA GLY A 230 13.09 9.52 7.24
C GLY A 230 14.47 8.93 7.50
N ALA A 231 14.49 7.81 8.21
CA ALA A 231 15.68 7.06 8.53
C ALA A 231 15.36 5.56 8.70
N ASN A 232 16.34 4.66 8.60
CA ASN A 232 16.15 3.32 9.18
C ASN A 232 16.45 3.34 10.68
N LYS A 233 16.05 2.30 11.43
CA LYS A 233 16.21 2.27 12.89
C LYS A 233 17.67 2.41 13.34
N LEU A 234 18.61 1.84 12.58
CA LEU A 234 20.05 1.96 12.87
C LEU A 234 20.52 3.42 12.82
N ALA A 235 20.09 4.18 11.81
CA ALA A 235 20.37 5.61 11.75
C ALA A 235 19.64 6.37 12.85
N MET A 236 18.40 6.02 13.17
CA MET A 236 17.69 6.66 14.29
C MET A 236 18.45 6.51 15.61
N ASP A 237 18.98 5.32 15.89
CA ASP A 237 19.74 5.07 17.12
C ASP A 237 21.09 5.80 17.12
N ALA A 238 21.83 5.74 16.01
CA ALA A 238 23.14 6.38 15.90
C ALA A 238 23.07 7.91 16.03
N PHE A 239 22.00 8.53 15.51
CA PHE A 239 21.81 9.98 15.52
C PHE A 239 20.81 10.45 16.59
N ALA A 240 20.36 9.57 17.48
CA ALA A 240 19.33 9.84 18.50
C ALA A 240 18.05 10.50 17.93
N LEU A 241 17.63 10.07 16.73
CA LEU A 241 16.46 10.61 16.04
C LEU A 241 15.18 10.02 16.64
N THR A 242 14.20 10.90 16.78
CA THR A 242 12.82 10.59 17.18
C THR A 242 11.86 11.05 16.09
N SER A 243 10.61 10.59 16.14
CA SER A 243 9.58 10.95 15.15
C SER A 243 9.41 12.47 14.93
N GLY A 244 9.65 13.29 15.97
CA GLY A 244 9.57 14.75 15.88
C GLY A 244 10.68 15.42 15.06
N HIS A 245 11.74 14.70 14.71
CA HIS A 245 12.82 15.24 13.86
C HIS A 245 12.48 15.16 12.37
N PHE A 246 11.61 14.24 11.95
CA PHE A 246 11.28 14.08 10.54
C PHE A 246 10.36 15.22 10.08
N GLY A 247 10.80 15.96 9.05
CA GLY A 247 10.18 17.19 8.56
C GLY A 247 10.63 18.46 9.28
N ALA A 248 11.51 18.37 10.29
CA ALA A 248 11.96 19.50 11.10
C ALA A 248 13.49 19.63 11.19
N LEU A 249 14.23 18.51 11.17
CA LEU A 249 15.68 18.50 11.28
C LEU A 249 16.32 18.71 9.90
N GLU A 250 17.25 19.65 9.83
CA GLU A 250 17.99 19.98 8.61
C GLU A 250 19.33 19.23 8.52
N LEU A 251 19.79 18.99 7.30
CA LEU A 251 21.05 18.31 6.98
C LEU A 251 22.24 18.94 7.72
N ASP A 252 22.28 20.28 7.77
CA ASP A 252 23.37 21.04 8.38
C ASP A 252 23.48 20.82 9.90
N ALA A 253 22.39 20.42 10.54
CA ALA A 253 22.42 20.08 11.97
C ALA A 253 23.14 18.75 12.23
N LEU A 254 23.13 17.83 11.27
CA LEU A 254 23.79 16.53 11.36
C LEU A 254 25.22 16.57 10.77
N PHE A 255 25.36 17.23 9.61
CA PHE A 255 26.58 17.32 8.83
C PHE A 255 26.82 18.77 8.40
N PRO A 256 27.43 19.61 9.26
CA PRO A 256 27.66 21.02 8.97
C PRO A 256 28.46 21.23 7.68
N GLY A 257 27.92 22.03 6.75
CA GLY A 257 28.59 22.38 5.49
C GLY A 257 28.60 21.27 4.43
N LEU A 258 27.83 20.20 4.63
CA LEU A 258 27.69 19.14 3.64
C LEU A 258 26.80 19.59 2.47
N GLU A 259 27.34 19.53 1.25
CA GLU A 259 26.57 19.64 0.03
C GLU A 259 26.20 18.24 -0.50
N LEU A 260 24.90 18.00 -0.71
CA LEU A 260 24.41 16.75 -1.27
C LEU A 260 24.81 16.62 -2.75
N ARG A 261 25.61 15.60 -3.06
CA ARG A 261 26.09 15.28 -4.40
C ARG A 261 26.23 13.78 -4.58
N ALA A 262 25.98 13.28 -5.79
CA ALA A 262 26.12 11.85 -6.07
C ALA A 262 27.56 11.38 -5.83
N GLY A 263 27.72 10.24 -5.17
CA GLY A 263 29.01 9.57 -5.03
C GLY A 263 29.35 9.17 -3.60
N GLU A 264 30.59 8.71 -3.44
CA GLU A 264 31.13 8.27 -2.15
C GLU A 264 32.03 9.34 -1.55
N THR A 265 31.96 9.50 -0.24
CA THR A 265 32.76 10.47 0.50
C THR A 265 32.91 10.04 1.95
N VAL A 266 33.78 10.73 2.69
CA VAL A 266 33.90 10.54 4.14
C VAL A 266 33.27 11.77 4.80
N LEU A 267 32.31 11.53 5.69
CA LEU A 267 31.61 12.56 6.43
C LEU A 267 32.06 12.55 7.88
N GLU A 268 32.18 13.74 8.46
CA GLU A 268 32.38 13.94 9.89
C GLU A 268 31.16 14.67 10.45
N THR A 269 30.58 14.13 11.50
CA THR A 269 29.45 14.74 12.22
C THR A 269 29.93 15.85 13.16
N GLY A 270 29.02 16.68 13.66
CA GLY A 270 29.35 17.74 14.62
C GLY A 270 29.98 17.25 15.95
N ASN A 271 29.89 15.95 16.26
CA ASN A 271 30.52 15.30 17.41
C ASN A 271 31.81 14.53 17.05
N HIS A 272 32.45 14.84 15.92
CA HIS A 272 33.71 14.22 15.44
C HIS A 272 33.66 12.72 15.13
N GLN A 273 32.47 12.17 14.84
CA GLN A 273 32.37 10.79 14.36
C GLN A 273 32.53 10.75 12.85
N ARG A 274 33.38 9.82 12.37
CA ARG A 274 33.67 9.65 10.94
C ARG A 274 32.90 8.48 10.35
N PHE A 275 32.28 8.72 9.20
CA PHE A 275 31.52 7.73 8.44
C PHE A 275 31.97 7.70 6.99
N TYR A 276 32.08 6.50 6.43
CA TYR A 276 32.02 6.32 4.98
C TYR A 276 30.58 6.55 4.55
N ALA A 277 30.40 7.36 3.53
CA ALA A 277 29.11 7.82 3.07
C ALA A 277 28.92 7.57 1.58
N ARG A 278 27.79 7.00 1.19
CA ARG A 278 27.33 6.95 -0.19
C ARG A 278 26.08 7.80 -0.32
N GLN A 279 26.20 8.87 -1.09
CA GLN A 279 25.14 9.79 -1.41
C GLN A 279 24.48 9.34 -2.70
N THR A 280 23.30 8.77 -2.56
CA THR A 280 22.49 8.36 -3.70
C THR A 280 21.55 9.50 -4.04
N LEU A 281 21.66 9.98 -5.27
CA LEU A 281 20.71 10.94 -5.83
C LEU A 281 19.29 10.44 -5.57
N PRO A 282 18.32 11.35 -5.44
CA PRO A 282 16.93 11.00 -5.65
C PRO A 282 16.83 10.10 -6.83
N ALA A 283 16.00 9.07 -6.71
CA ALA A 283 15.56 8.34 -7.88
C ALA A 283 14.92 9.38 -8.79
N ARG A 284 15.73 9.94 -9.69
CA ARG A 284 15.25 10.54 -10.92
C ARG A 284 14.52 9.37 -11.53
N ARG A 285 13.18 9.37 -11.42
CA ARG A 285 12.43 9.04 -12.62
C ARG A 285 13.13 9.85 -13.69
N PHE A 286 13.73 9.17 -14.64
CA PHE A 286 14.28 9.80 -15.81
C PHE A 286 13.21 10.76 -16.34
N SER A 287 13.29 12.04 -15.95
CA SER A 287 13.26 13.12 -16.90
C SER A 287 14.47 12.85 -17.77
N GLY A 288 14.28 12.03 -18.81
CA GLY A 288 15.25 11.96 -19.88
C GLY A 288 15.36 13.34 -20.47
N ARG A 289 16.29 14.15 -19.97
CA ARG A 289 16.99 15.12 -20.81
C ARG A 289 18.15 14.33 -21.43
N GLY A 290 17.83 13.71 -22.54
CA GLY A 290 18.73 12.90 -23.36
C GLY A 290 18.30 12.88 -24.82
N SER A 291 17.70 13.97 -25.29
CA SER A 291 17.77 14.51 -26.66
C SER A 291 16.75 15.65 -26.73
N ALA A 292 17.26 16.86 -26.91
CA ALA A 292 16.48 17.92 -27.50
C ALA A 292 16.23 17.53 -28.96
N GLN A 293 15.13 16.80 -29.20
CA GLN A 293 14.39 16.66 -30.46
C GLN A 293 13.37 15.53 -30.26
N GLN A 294 12.10 15.82 -30.54
CA GLN A 294 10.89 14.98 -30.37
C GLN A 294 10.22 15.03 -28.99
N THR A 295 9.73 16.20 -28.60
CA THR A 295 8.66 16.33 -27.57
C THR A 295 7.37 16.90 -28.17
N GLU A 296 7.07 16.51 -29.40
CA GLU A 296 5.77 16.73 -30.02
C GLU A 296 5.25 15.35 -30.44
N GLN A 297 4.09 14.94 -29.89
CA GLN A 297 3.14 13.93 -30.42
C GLN A 297 2.42 13.05 -29.38
N HIS A 298 2.41 13.42 -28.09
CA HIS A 298 1.36 12.90 -27.19
C HIS A 298 0.57 14.07 -26.61
N GLY A 299 -0.42 14.51 -27.38
CA GLY A 299 -1.36 15.60 -27.09
C GLY A 299 -2.28 15.33 -25.91
N ILE A 300 -1.72 15.05 -24.73
CA ILE A 300 -2.39 15.30 -23.46
C ILE A 300 -1.92 16.68 -23.04
N GLU A 301 -2.85 17.61 -22.86
CA GLU A 301 -2.59 18.99 -22.43
C GLU A 301 -2.12 19.04 -20.97
N LYS A 302 -1.13 18.23 -20.59
CA LYS A 302 -0.68 18.03 -19.20
C LYS A 302 -0.32 19.34 -18.53
N GLU A 303 0.31 20.24 -19.26
CA GLU A 303 0.68 21.56 -18.74
C GLU A 303 -0.54 22.46 -18.50
N LYS A 304 -1.56 22.37 -19.35
CA LYS A 304 -2.83 23.07 -19.13
C LYS A 304 -3.59 22.43 -17.96
N ALA A 305 -3.67 21.10 -17.91
CA ALA A 305 -4.28 20.37 -16.79
C ALA A 305 -3.63 20.72 -15.45
N LEU A 306 -2.30 20.89 -15.43
CA LEU A 306 -1.58 21.34 -14.23
C LEU A 306 -1.98 22.76 -13.81
N ARG A 307 -2.07 23.70 -14.76
CA ARG A 307 -2.54 25.06 -14.49
C ARG A 307 -3.97 25.09 -13.96
N ILE A 308 -4.85 24.25 -14.50
CA ILE A 308 -6.25 24.09 -14.05
C ILE A 308 -6.30 23.61 -12.60
N VAL A 309 -5.58 22.53 -12.26
CA VAL A 309 -5.51 22.01 -10.89
C VAL A 309 -4.95 23.06 -9.93
N ASN A 310 -3.90 23.80 -10.33
CA ASN A 310 -3.34 24.89 -9.54
C ASN A 310 -4.30 26.08 -9.39
N ALA A 311 -5.17 26.33 -10.36
CA ALA A 311 -6.22 27.34 -10.25
C ALA A 311 -7.37 26.92 -9.31
N GLY A 312 -7.35 25.70 -8.77
CA GLY A 312 -8.43 25.16 -7.95
C GLY A 312 -9.69 24.79 -8.74
N ILE A 313 -9.58 24.72 -10.07
CA ILE A 313 -10.64 24.34 -11.00
C ILE A 313 -10.72 22.81 -11.03
N ALA A 314 -11.95 22.27 -11.05
CA ALA A 314 -12.16 20.83 -11.10
C ALA A 314 -11.69 20.24 -12.44
N LEU A 315 -10.92 19.15 -12.38
CA LEU A 315 -10.44 18.42 -13.54
C LEU A 315 -11.19 17.09 -13.68
N CYS A 316 -11.90 16.87 -14.80
CA CYS A 316 -12.51 15.59 -15.13
C CYS A 316 -11.67 14.84 -16.18
N ILE A 317 -11.16 13.67 -15.82
CA ILE A 317 -10.37 12.79 -16.68
C ILE A 317 -11.27 11.67 -17.23
N THR A 318 -11.45 11.62 -18.54
CA THR A 318 -12.20 10.54 -19.19
C THR A 318 -11.28 9.57 -19.91
N GLY A 319 -11.63 8.29 -19.89
CA GLY A 319 -10.86 7.28 -20.61
C GLY A 319 -11.25 5.86 -20.22
N GLU A 320 -10.97 4.92 -21.12
CA GLU A 320 -11.27 3.51 -20.92
C GLU A 320 -10.60 2.95 -19.65
N THR A 321 -11.16 1.88 -19.11
CA THR A 321 -10.59 1.17 -17.96
C THR A 321 -9.18 0.69 -18.29
N GLY A 322 -8.23 0.93 -17.37
CA GLY A 322 -6.84 0.54 -17.54
C GLY A 322 -5.98 1.49 -18.40
N SER A 323 -6.50 2.65 -18.82
CA SER A 323 -5.76 3.68 -19.59
C SER A 323 -4.76 4.50 -18.76
N GLY A 324 -4.84 4.45 -17.42
CA GLY A 324 -3.93 5.18 -16.54
C GLY A 324 -4.46 6.50 -15.97
N LYS A 325 -5.80 6.64 -15.83
CA LYS A 325 -6.43 7.83 -15.23
C LYS A 325 -5.85 8.21 -13.86
N GLU A 326 -5.75 7.24 -12.93
CA GLU A 326 -5.15 7.46 -11.61
C GLU A 326 -3.66 7.82 -11.70
N TYR A 327 -2.91 7.21 -12.63
CA TYR A 327 -1.51 7.55 -12.84
C TYR A 327 -1.35 9.02 -13.25
N LEU A 328 -2.20 9.49 -14.18
CA LEU A 328 -2.20 10.89 -14.59
C LEU A 328 -2.61 11.83 -13.45
N ALA A 329 -3.61 11.47 -12.66
CA ALA A 329 -4.02 12.25 -11.49
C ALA A 329 -2.89 12.38 -10.46
N ARG A 330 -2.17 11.29 -10.18
CA ARG A 330 -0.98 11.31 -9.30
C ARG A 330 0.18 12.10 -9.88
N GLU A 331 0.41 12.03 -11.20
CA GLU A 331 1.42 12.84 -11.90
C GLU A 331 1.10 14.34 -11.81
N LEU A 332 -0.18 14.71 -11.95
CA LEU A 332 -0.62 16.10 -11.81
C LEU A 332 -0.50 16.57 -10.36
N TYR A 333 -0.95 15.77 -9.39
CA TYR A 333 -0.79 16.05 -7.97
C TYR A 333 0.68 16.32 -7.61
N SER A 334 1.61 15.44 -8.00
CA SER A 334 3.03 15.58 -7.64
C SER A 334 3.71 16.83 -8.23
N ARG A 335 3.09 17.45 -9.23
CA ARG A 335 3.59 18.69 -9.87
C ARG A 335 2.80 19.93 -9.46
N SER A 336 1.67 19.76 -8.78
CA SER A 336 0.73 20.83 -8.44
C SER A 336 1.18 21.61 -7.20
N GLN A 337 0.63 22.80 -6.99
CA GLN A 337 0.83 23.54 -5.73
C GLN A 337 0.22 22.80 -4.52
N TRP A 338 -0.71 21.88 -4.76
CA TRP A 338 -1.40 21.09 -3.75
C TRP A 338 -0.60 19.86 -3.30
N HIS A 339 0.59 19.64 -3.84
CA HIS A 339 1.44 18.47 -3.52
C HIS A 339 1.87 18.39 -2.05
N ALA A 340 1.86 19.52 -1.33
CA ALA A 340 2.19 19.58 0.09
C ALA A 340 1.08 18.97 0.99
N GLY A 341 -0.17 18.96 0.52
CA GLY A 341 -1.29 18.31 1.20
C GLY A 341 -1.48 16.86 0.76
N ASN A 342 -2.48 16.18 1.33
CA ASN A 342 -2.72 14.76 1.04
C ASN A 342 -3.33 14.54 -0.36
N PHE A 343 -2.90 13.49 -1.05
CA PHE A 343 -3.65 12.92 -2.18
C PHE A 343 -4.60 11.84 -1.67
N VAL A 344 -5.87 12.19 -1.54
CA VAL A 344 -6.90 11.29 -1.02
C VAL A 344 -7.71 10.73 -2.18
N ALA A 345 -7.57 9.43 -2.40
CA ALA A 345 -8.27 8.72 -3.47
C ALA A 345 -9.43 7.89 -2.92
N ILE A 346 -10.56 7.93 -3.63
CA ILE A 346 -11.72 7.07 -3.37
C ILE A 346 -12.29 6.58 -4.69
N ASN A 347 -12.59 5.28 -4.75
CA ASN A 347 -13.23 4.67 -5.91
C ASN A 347 -14.73 4.53 -5.62
N CYS A 348 -15.54 5.23 -6.40
CA CYS A 348 -16.99 5.31 -6.18
C CYS A 348 -17.72 4.00 -6.52
N ALA A 349 -17.11 3.13 -7.32
CA ALA A 349 -17.67 1.83 -7.70
C ALA A 349 -17.30 0.70 -6.74
N ALA A 350 -16.27 0.88 -5.89
CA ALA A 350 -15.71 -0.19 -5.06
C ALA A 350 -16.46 -0.42 -3.73
N LEU A 351 -17.29 0.55 -3.32
CA LEU A 351 -17.97 0.54 -2.02
C LEU A 351 -19.50 0.47 -2.18
N PRO A 352 -20.21 -0.25 -1.29
CA PRO A 352 -21.66 -0.16 -1.15
C PRO A 352 -22.15 1.29 -0.91
N GLU A 353 -23.34 1.62 -1.40
CA GLU A 353 -23.92 2.99 -1.37
C GLU A 353 -23.92 3.65 0.03
N HIS A 354 -24.21 2.90 1.08
CA HIS A 354 -24.21 3.43 2.46
C HIS A 354 -22.80 3.65 3.02
N LEU A 355 -21.80 2.90 2.54
CA LEU A 355 -20.40 3.03 2.99
C LEU A 355 -19.68 4.17 2.29
N ILE A 356 -19.95 4.42 1.00
CA ILE A 356 -19.37 5.56 0.28
C ILE A 356 -19.80 6.91 0.91
N GLU A 357 -21.01 7.00 1.47
CA GLU A 357 -21.46 8.21 2.16
C GLU A 357 -20.64 8.48 3.43
N SER A 358 -20.46 7.46 4.28
CA SER A 358 -19.64 7.57 5.49
C SER A 358 -18.16 7.80 5.15
N GLU A 359 -17.66 7.19 4.09
CA GLU A 359 -16.27 7.36 3.64
C GLU A 359 -16.03 8.79 3.14
N LEU A 360 -16.88 9.32 2.26
CA LEU A 360 -16.70 10.66 1.69
C LEU A 360 -16.84 11.78 2.72
N PHE A 361 -17.91 11.75 3.52
CA PHE A 361 -18.32 12.88 4.35
C PHE A 361 -17.97 12.73 5.84
N GLY A 362 -17.62 11.51 6.28
CA GLY A 362 -17.36 11.21 7.68
C GLY A 362 -18.65 11.11 8.50
N TYR A 363 -18.54 10.69 9.76
CA TYR A 363 -19.66 10.61 10.69
C TYR A 363 -19.21 10.90 12.13
N VAL A 364 -20.13 11.42 12.94
CA VAL A 364 -19.87 11.60 14.38
C VAL A 364 -20.17 10.31 15.16
N PRO A 365 -19.60 10.15 16.37
CA PRO A 365 -19.93 9.02 17.24
C PRO A 365 -21.45 8.84 17.41
N GLY A 366 -21.94 7.62 17.23
CA GLY A 366 -23.36 7.30 17.39
C GLY A 366 -24.28 7.72 16.24
N ALA A 367 -23.74 8.14 15.09
CA ALA A 367 -24.55 8.57 13.94
C ALA A 367 -25.50 7.49 13.37
N PHE A 368 -25.14 6.21 13.47
CA PHE A 368 -25.96 5.08 13.04
C PHE A 368 -25.57 3.80 13.81
N THR A 369 -26.39 2.75 13.70
CA THR A 369 -26.13 1.44 14.32
C THR A 369 -24.86 0.80 13.73
N GLY A 370 -23.83 0.63 14.56
CA GLY A 370 -22.51 0.13 14.12
C GLY A 370 -21.48 1.22 13.83
N ALA A 371 -21.81 2.50 14.01
CA ALA A 371 -20.85 3.59 13.92
C ALA A 371 -19.75 3.46 15.00
N SER A 372 -18.50 3.68 14.61
CA SER A 372 -17.37 3.69 15.55
C SER A 372 -17.60 4.70 16.67
N PRO A 373 -17.33 4.35 17.95
CA PRO A 373 -17.41 5.28 19.07
C PRO A 373 -16.47 6.49 18.93
N LYS A 374 -15.46 6.40 18.06
CA LYS A 374 -14.51 7.49 17.78
C LYS A 374 -14.97 8.40 16.63
N GLY A 375 -16.03 8.04 15.91
CA GLY A 375 -16.41 8.70 14.66
C GLY A 375 -15.38 8.49 13.54
N TYR A 376 -15.62 9.13 12.40
CA TYR A 376 -14.71 9.13 11.27
C TYR A 376 -14.74 10.50 10.58
N ILE A 377 -13.58 11.05 10.24
CA ILE A 377 -13.49 12.42 9.73
C ILE A 377 -13.95 12.56 8.27
N GLY A 378 -13.86 11.50 7.47
CA GLY A 378 -14.25 11.52 6.06
C GLY A 378 -13.14 11.98 5.11
N LYS A 379 -13.17 11.46 3.88
CA LYS A 379 -12.19 11.73 2.82
C LYS A 379 -12.15 13.19 2.39
N CYS A 380 -13.28 13.90 2.41
CA CYS A 380 -13.30 15.33 2.09
C CYS A 380 -12.48 16.16 3.09
N ARG A 381 -12.47 15.76 4.38
CA ARG A 381 -11.68 16.44 5.42
C ARG A 381 -10.23 15.98 5.42
N GLU A 382 -9.97 14.72 5.12
CA GLU A 382 -8.59 14.21 4.93
C GLU A 382 -7.88 14.91 3.76
N ALA A 383 -8.63 15.30 2.72
CA ALA A 383 -8.12 15.96 1.53
C ALA A 383 -7.86 17.46 1.70
N ASP A 384 -8.26 18.05 2.83
CA ASP A 384 -8.09 19.48 3.08
C ASP A 384 -6.60 19.90 2.93
N GLY A 385 -6.36 20.99 2.20
CA GLY A 385 -5.03 21.45 1.81
C GLY A 385 -4.35 20.64 0.69
N GLY A 386 -5.01 19.60 0.15
CA GLY A 386 -4.45 18.67 -0.84
C GLY A 386 -5.36 18.45 -2.06
N VAL A 387 -5.44 17.20 -2.50
CA VAL A 387 -6.23 16.78 -3.67
C VAL A 387 -7.18 15.65 -3.30
N LEU A 388 -8.46 15.85 -3.61
CA LEU A 388 -9.47 14.79 -3.59
C LEU A 388 -9.58 14.18 -4.99
N PHE A 389 -9.26 12.89 -5.09
CA PHE A 389 -9.39 12.11 -6.33
C PHE A 389 -10.58 11.16 -6.26
N LEU A 390 -11.58 11.40 -7.12
CA LEU A 390 -12.79 10.59 -7.24
C LEU A 390 -12.68 9.68 -8.48
N ASP A 391 -12.33 8.42 -8.29
CA ASP A 391 -12.31 7.43 -9.35
C ASP A 391 -13.71 6.85 -9.59
N GLU A 392 -14.00 6.58 -10.87
CA GLU A 392 -15.31 6.13 -11.36
C GLU A 392 -16.49 6.98 -10.85
N ILE A 393 -16.37 8.32 -10.91
CA ILE A 393 -17.39 9.27 -10.43
C ILE A 393 -18.78 9.05 -11.05
N GLY A 394 -18.84 8.48 -12.26
CA GLY A 394 -20.11 8.11 -12.91
C GLY A 394 -20.93 7.15 -12.05
N ASP A 395 -20.28 6.22 -11.35
CA ASP A 395 -20.93 5.21 -10.50
C ASP A 395 -21.37 5.75 -9.14
N MET A 396 -21.22 7.05 -8.87
CA MET A 396 -21.70 7.67 -7.64
C MET A 396 -23.24 7.63 -7.56
N PRO A 397 -23.80 7.13 -6.43
CA PRO A 397 -25.25 7.13 -6.21
C PRO A 397 -25.87 8.53 -6.27
N LEU A 398 -27.06 8.64 -6.88
CA LEU A 398 -27.72 9.93 -7.16
C LEU A 398 -27.96 10.78 -5.89
N ALA A 399 -28.25 10.12 -4.76
CA ALA A 399 -28.45 10.79 -3.48
C ALA A 399 -27.18 11.52 -3.00
N LEU A 400 -26.01 10.94 -3.25
CA LEU A 400 -24.72 11.48 -2.79
C LEU A 400 -24.19 12.59 -3.70
N GLN A 401 -24.60 12.60 -4.97
CA GLN A 401 -24.24 13.66 -5.92
C GLN A 401 -24.67 15.05 -5.41
N THR A 402 -25.85 15.15 -4.79
CA THR A 402 -26.35 16.40 -4.22
C THR A 402 -25.51 16.86 -3.02
N ARG A 403 -25.06 15.93 -2.17
CA ARG A 403 -24.19 16.24 -1.03
C ARG A 403 -22.80 16.66 -1.48
N LEU A 404 -22.21 15.93 -2.44
CA LEU A 404 -20.93 16.29 -3.02
C LEU A 404 -20.97 17.68 -3.66
N LEU A 405 -22.03 18.00 -4.42
CA LEU A 405 -22.20 19.33 -5.02
C LEU A 405 -22.17 20.44 -3.96
N ARG A 406 -22.86 20.26 -2.83
CA ARG A 406 -22.82 21.23 -1.72
C ARG A 406 -21.41 21.39 -1.15
N VAL A 407 -20.68 20.30 -0.95
CA VAL A 407 -19.27 20.38 -0.49
C VAL A 407 -18.41 21.18 -1.46
N LEU A 408 -18.59 20.96 -2.77
CA LEU A 408 -17.82 21.65 -3.80
C LEU A 408 -18.18 23.13 -3.94
N GLN A 409 -19.43 23.51 -3.66
CA GLN A 409 -19.92 24.89 -3.75
C GLN A 409 -19.63 25.69 -2.47
N GLU A 410 -20.01 25.15 -1.32
CA GLU A 410 -19.92 25.83 -0.02
C GLU A 410 -18.54 25.71 0.61
N LYS A 411 -17.68 24.82 0.09
CA LYS A 411 -16.36 24.48 0.67
C LYS A 411 -16.48 24.07 2.13
N LYS A 412 -17.59 23.38 2.44
CA LYS A 412 -17.93 22.89 3.76
C LYS A 412 -18.45 21.48 3.69
N VAL A 413 -18.11 20.67 4.68
CA VAL A 413 -18.61 19.30 4.81
C VAL A 413 -19.29 19.09 6.15
N THR A 414 -20.45 18.43 6.09
CA THR A 414 -21.24 18.04 7.26
C THR A 414 -21.24 16.51 7.35
N PRO A 415 -20.49 15.92 8.29
CA PRO A 415 -20.51 14.51 8.65
C PRO A 415 -21.93 14.02 8.98
N LEU A 416 -22.17 12.72 8.77
CA LEU A 416 -23.43 12.10 9.18
C LEU A 416 -23.63 12.23 10.69
N GLY A 417 -24.84 12.61 11.10
CA GLY A 417 -25.21 12.83 12.50
C GLY A 417 -24.69 14.14 13.12
N ALA A 418 -23.92 14.95 12.38
CA ALA A 418 -23.43 16.24 12.87
C ALA A 418 -24.41 17.39 12.59
N ASN A 419 -24.51 18.34 13.53
CA ASN A 419 -25.21 19.62 13.35
C ASN A 419 -24.26 20.77 12.95
N SER A 420 -22.95 20.51 12.93
CA SER A 420 -21.92 21.48 12.59
C SER A 420 -21.33 21.15 11.22
N SER A 421 -20.85 22.17 10.52
CA SER A 421 -20.12 22.03 9.26
C SER A 421 -18.64 22.38 9.45
N TRP A 422 -17.75 21.74 8.71
CA TRP A 422 -16.31 22.01 8.71
C TRP A 422 -15.86 22.57 7.36
N ASP A 423 -15.05 23.61 7.36
CA ASP A 423 -14.45 24.16 6.14
C ASP A 423 -13.44 23.15 5.55
N VAL A 424 -13.43 23.06 4.22
CA VAL A 424 -12.52 22.20 3.45
C VAL A 424 -12.07 22.91 2.17
N ASN A 425 -10.78 22.87 1.88
CA ASN A 425 -10.18 23.45 0.70
C ASN A 425 -9.21 22.48 0.03
N PHE A 426 -9.67 21.81 -1.03
CA PHE A 426 -8.89 20.88 -1.83
C PHE A 426 -9.09 21.12 -3.32
N ALA A 427 -8.12 20.68 -4.13
CA ALA A 427 -8.32 20.55 -5.57
C ALA A 427 -9.07 19.25 -5.88
N LEU A 428 -9.98 19.30 -6.85
CA LEU A 428 -10.78 18.15 -7.27
C LEU A 428 -10.26 17.57 -8.58
N ILE A 429 -9.95 16.27 -8.58
CA ILE A 429 -9.72 15.50 -9.80
C ILE A 429 -10.70 14.33 -9.84
N CYS A 430 -11.54 14.27 -10.87
CA CYS A 430 -12.49 13.19 -11.09
C CYS A 430 -12.02 12.31 -12.25
N ALA A 431 -12.33 11.03 -12.22
CA ALA A 431 -12.07 10.10 -13.31
C ALA A 431 -13.29 9.23 -13.61
N THR A 432 -13.55 8.95 -14.90
CA THR A 432 -14.60 8.00 -15.31
C THR A 432 -14.32 7.41 -16.68
N HIS A 433 -14.86 6.21 -16.94
CA HIS A 433 -14.93 5.60 -18.27
C HIS A 433 -16.28 5.80 -18.97
N GLN A 434 -17.27 6.39 -18.28
CA GLN A 434 -18.64 6.49 -18.76
C GLN A 434 -18.92 7.84 -19.41
N ASP A 435 -19.92 7.88 -20.30
CA ASP A 435 -20.46 9.12 -20.84
C ASP A 435 -21.43 9.74 -19.83
N LEU A 436 -20.94 10.74 -19.09
CA LEU A 436 -21.75 11.42 -18.08
C LEU A 436 -22.92 12.21 -18.68
N ALA A 437 -22.80 12.71 -19.91
CA ALA A 437 -23.90 13.43 -20.57
C ALA A 437 -25.06 12.47 -20.89
N ALA A 438 -24.75 11.27 -21.38
CA ALA A 438 -25.75 10.21 -21.56
C ALA A 438 -26.39 9.80 -20.22
N ARG A 439 -25.62 9.75 -19.12
CA ARG A 439 -26.15 9.44 -17.79
C ARG A 439 -27.07 10.51 -17.23
N VAL A 440 -26.81 11.79 -17.54
CA VAL A 440 -27.72 12.90 -17.24
C VAL A 440 -29.04 12.73 -17.99
N GLN A 441 -28.99 12.43 -19.29
CA GLN A 441 -30.20 12.16 -20.08
C GLN A 441 -31.00 10.97 -19.55
N ALA A 442 -30.31 9.95 -19.01
CA ALA A 442 -30.93 8.78 -18.38
C ALA A 442 -31.43 9.04 -16.93
N GLY A 443 -31.24 10.24 -16.38
CA GLY A 443 -31.64 10.59 -15.01
C GLY A 443 -30.82 9.91 -13.90
N THR A 444 -29.68 9.31 -14.24
CA THR A 444 -28.80 8.59 -13.29
C THR A 444 -27.60 9.41 -12.83
N PHE A 445 -27.47 10.63 -13.35
CA PHE A 445 -26.46 11.61 -12.95
C PHE A 445 -27.08 13.01 -13.00
N ARG A 446 -26.71 13.90 -12.08
CA ARG A 446 -27.25 15.26 -12.04
C ARG A 446 -26.47 16.19 -12.96
N GLU A 447 -27.22 17.00 -13.70
CA GLU A 447 -26.68 18.00 -14.62
C GLU A 447 -25.87 19.09 -13.89
N ASP A 448 -26.32 19.54 -12.72
CA ASP A 448 -25.65 20.55 -11.91
C ASP A 448 -24.27 20.09 -11.40
N LEU A 449 -24.15 18.84 -10.95
CA LEU A 449 -22.87 18.25 -10.57
C LEU A 449 -21.96 18.09 -11.78
N LEU A 450 -22.49 17.69 -12.94
CA LEU A 450 -21.71 17.54 -14.17
C LEU A 450 -20.99 18.84 -14.52
N TYR A 451 -21.71 19.97 -14.53
CA TYR A 451 -21.11 21.27 -14.82
C TYR A 451 -20.04 21.68 -13.80
N ARG A 452 -20.21 21.31 -12.53
CA ARG A 452 -19.23 21.63 -11.47
C ARG A 452 -17.96 20.78 -11.53
N ILE A 453 -18.06 19.51 -11.92
CA ILE A 453 -16.89 18.62 -11.98
C ILE A 453 -16.17 18.65 -13.34
N GLN A 454 -16.86 19.07 -14.39
CA GLN A 454 -16.35 19.12 -15.76
C GLN A 454 -15.98 20.54 -16.21
N GLU A 455 -15.57 21.41 -15.27
CA GLU A 455 -15.04 22.75 -15.60
C GLU A 455 -13.85 22.68 -16.56
N PHE A 456 -13.05 21.61 -16.46
CA PHE A 456 -12.09 21.21 -17.49
C PHE A 456 -12.14 19.71 -17.75
N HIS A 457 -12.19 19.32 -19.03
CA HIS A 457 -12.30 17.92 -19.46
C HIS A 457 -11.04 17.47 -20.20
N LEU A 458 -10.43 16.39 -19.72
CA LEU A 458 -9.23 15.80 -20.29
C LEU A 458 -9.47 14.34 -20.69
N ARG A 459 -9.45 14.04 -21.99
CA ARG A 459 -9.61 12.67 -22.49
C ARG A 459 -8.25 11.98 -22.62
N ILE A 460 -8.12 10.80 -22.01
CA ILE A 460 -7.03 9.86 -22.29
C ILE A 460 -7.50 8.91 -23.40
N PRO A 461 -6.88 8.94 -24.60
CA PRO A 461 -7.22 8.01 -25.66
C PRO A 461 -6.84 6.58 -25.22
N PRO A 462 -7.57 5.55 -25.68
CA PRO A 462 -7.20 4.17 -25.44
C PRO A 462 -5.84 3.85 -26.06
N LEU A 463 -5.13 2.88 -25.51
CA LEU A 463 -3.76 2.54 -25.90
C LEU A 463 -3.66 2.29 -27.42
N ARG A 464 -4.67 1.66 -28.02
CA ARG A 464 -4.72 1.39 -29.47
C ARG A 464 -4.60 2.64 -30.36
N GLU A 465 -5.00 3.81 -29.86
CA GLU A 465 -4.93 5.10 -30.55
C GLU A 465 -3.61 5.85 -30.30
N TRP A 466 -2.73 5.35 -29.42
CA TRP A 466 -1.46 6.02 -29.12
C TRP A 466 -0.49 5.90 -30.29
N GLN A 467 0.25 6.99 -30.54
CA GLN A 467 1.35 7.02 -31.50
C GLN A 467 2.63 6.49 -30.85
N HIS A 468 3.59 5.96 -31.60
CA HIS A 468 4.91 5.54 -31.09
C HIS A 468 4.84 4.59 -29.86
N LYS A 469 3.96 3.59 -29.89
CA LYS A 469 3.77 2.62 -28.78
C LYS A 469 5.04 1.83 -28.49
N GLU A 470 5.89 1.63 -29.48
CA GLU A 470 7.16 0.92 -29.41
C GLU A 470 8.05 1.56 -28.33
N GLY A 471 8.21 2.88 -28.38
CA GLY A 471 8.99 3.62 -27.39
C GLY A 471 8.36 3.55 -25.99
N PHE A 472 7.03 3.56 -25.90
CA PHE A 472 6.32 3.38 -24.64
C PHE A 472 6.52 1.98 -24.05
N ILE A 473 6.44 0.92 -24.86
CA ILE A 473 6.66 -0.47 -24.46
C ILE A 473 8.10 -0.66 -23.97
N GLN A 474 9.09 -0.16 -24.70
CA GLN A 474 10.50 -0.22 -24.28
C GLN A 474 10.75 0.57 -22.99
N LYS A 475 10.07 1.71 -22.81
CA LYS A 475 10.13 2.46 -21.55
C LYS A 475 9.55 1.65 -20.39
N LEU A 476 8.35 1.08 -20.55
CA LEU A 476 7.73 0.23 -19.54
C LEU A 476 8.60 -0.98 -19.19
N TRP A 477 9.20 -1.62 -20.20
CA TRP A 477 10.10 -2.76 -20.01
C TRP A 477 11.29 -2.40 -19.12
N ARG A 478 11.92 -1.25 -19.38
CA ARG A 478 13.01 -0.74 -18.54
C ARG A 478 12.54 -0.41 -17.12
N GLU A 479 11.40 0.26 -16.98
CA GLU A 479 10.83 0.63 -15.67
C GLU A 479 10.45 -0.59 -14.81
N LEU A 480 10.14 -1.73 -15.44
CA LEU A 480 9.89 -2.99 -14.73
C LEU A 480 11.16 -3.64 -14.16
N GLY A 481 12.35 -3.12 -14.47
CA GLY A 481 13.62 -3.67 -13.98
C GLY A 481 14.32 -4.61 -14.97
N ALA A 482 13.96 -4.58 -16.26
CA ALA A 482 14.64 -5.39 -17.28
C ALA A 482 16.15 -5.10 -17.33
N ALA A 483 16.54 -3.83 -17.20
CA ALA A 483 17.93 -3.41 -17.28
C ALA A 483 18.80 -4.03 -16.17
N SER A 484 18.28 -4.15 -14.95
CA SER A 484 19.00 -4.78 -13.83
C SER A 484 19.22 -6.28 -14.01
N ARG A 485 18.43 -6.93 -14.88
CA ARG A 485 18.53 -8.36 -15.19
C ARG A 485 19.14 -8.63 -16.56
N GLY A 486 19.66 -7.61 -17.25
CA GLY A 486 20.20 -7.74 -18.61
C GLY A 486 19.16 -8.14 -19.67
N LEU A 487 17.86 -8.04 -19.37
CA LEU A 487 16.79 -8.51 -20.24
C LEU A 487 16.51 -7.52 -21.37
N THR A 488 16.40 -8.01 -22.59
CA THR A 488 16.06 -7.20 -23.78
C THR A 488 14.82 -7.75 -24.48
N LEU A 489 14.06 -6.88 -25.14
CA LEU A 489 13.00 -7.30 -26.07
C LEU A 489 13.57 -7.27 -27.47
N SER A 490 13.31 -8.29 -28.28
CA SER A 490 13.59 -8.20 -29.71
C SER A 490 12.65 -7.16 -30.37
N ASP A 491 13.11 -6.54 -31.47
CA ASP A 491 12.30 -5.57 -32.22
C ASP A 491 11.00 -6.19 -32.72
N GLU A 492 11.02 -7.47 -33.06
CA GLU A 492 9.84 -8.24 -33.47
C GLU A 492 8.78 -8.32 -32.36
N VAL A 493 9.21 -8.54 -31.11
CA VAL A 493 8.32 -8.56 -29.94
C VAL A 493 7.74 -7.17 -29.69
N VAL A 494 8.57 -6.13 -29.71
CA VAL A 494 8.11 -4.75 -29.53
C VAL A 494 7.08 -4.37 -30.59
N ASN A 495 7.36 -4.68 -31.86
CA ASN A 495 6.46 -4.42 -32.97
C ASN A 495 5.14 -5.19 -32.85
N THR A 496 5.20 -6.46 -32.47
CA THR A 496 4.02 -7.31 -32.25
C THR A 496 3.15 -6.76 -31.13
N LEU A 497 3.75 -6.37 -30.01
CA LEU A 497 3.04 -5.77 -28.89
C LEU A 497 2.46 -4.39 -29.25
N ALA A 498 3.12 -3.59 -30.07
CA ALA A 498 2.64 -2.27 -30.50
C ALA A 498 1.38 -2.34 -31.39
N HIS A 499 1.27 -3.36 -32.24
CA HIS A 499 0.13 -3.52 -33.18
C HIS A 499 -1.09 -4.21 -32.56
N ARG A 500 -0.99 -4.66 -31.30
CA ARG A 500 -2.10 -5.32 -30.60
C ARG A 500 -3.15 -4.31 -30.13
N PRO A 501 -4.44 -4.72 -30.06
CA PRO A 501 -5.54 -3.81 -29.73
C PRO A 501 -5.66 -3.48 -28.24
N TRP A 502 -5.11 -4.31 -27.34
CA TRP A 502 -5.11 -4.13 -25.88
C TRP A 502 -6.45 -3.63 -25.29
N PRO A 503 -7.52 -4.46 -25.30
CA PRO A 503 -8.82 -4.08 -24.71
C PRO A 503 -8.73 -3.70 -23.22
N GLY A 504 -7.76 -4.22 -22.47
CA GLY A 504 -7.47 -3.79 -21.10
C GLY A 504 -6.42 -2.67 -20.99
N ASN A 505 -6.16 -1.97 -22.09
CA ASN A 505 -5.26 -0.82 -22.22
C ASN A 505 -3.87 -1.08 -21.61
N VAL A 506 -3.27 -0.06 -20.99
CA VAL A 506 -1.93 -0.13 -20.38
C VAL A 506 -1.86 -1.18 -19.28
N ARG A 507 -2.95 -1.40 -18.52
CA ARG A 507 -3.00 -2.45 -17.49
C ARG A 507 -2.74 -3.84 -18.08
N GLN A 508 -3.38 -4.18 -19.20
CA GLN A 508 -3.18 -5.47 -19.86
C GLN A 508 -1.77 -5.60 -20.44
N LEU A 509 -1.27 -4.55 -21.11
CA LEU A 509 0.11 -4.53 -21.62
C LEU A 509 1.13 -4.72 -20.49
N LEU A 510 0.98 -4.00 -19.38
CA LEU A 510 1.89 -4.10 -18.23
C LEU A 510 1.87 -5.48 -17.60
N SER A 511 0.69 -6.09 -17.43
CA SER A 511 0.56 -7.47 -16.95
C SER A 511 1.30 -8.44 -17.87
N GLN A 512 1.19 -8.24 -19.19
CA GLN A 512 1.87 -9.08 -20.16
C GLN A 512 3.39 -8.96 -20.07
N LEU A 513 3.92 -7.74 -19.99
CA LEU A 513 5.35 -7.51 -19.82
C LEU A 513 5.86 -8.12 -18.50
N ARG A 514 5.10 -8.02 -17.41
CA ARG A 514 5.48 -8.66 -16.12
C ARG A 514 5.57 -10.18 -16.22
N VAL A 515 4.66 -10.82 -16.95
CA VAL A 515 4.71 -12.28 -17.18
C VAL A 515 5.95 -12.65 -17.99
N LEU A 516 6.25 -11.93 -19.08
CA LEU A 516 7.44 -12.19 -19.90
C LEU A 516 8.72 -12.04 -19.07
N MET A 517 8.81 -11.00 -18.25
CA MET A 517 9.95 -10.79 -17.38
C MET A 517 10.10 -11.88 -16.31
N ALA A 518 8.99 -12.39 -15.77
CA ALA A 518 9.01 -13.44 -14.76
C ALA A 518 9.43 -14.81 -15.32
N LEU A 519 9.18 -15.06 -16.60
CA LEU A 519 9.53 -16.32 -17.29
C LEU A 519 10.94 -16.32 -17.89
N ALA A 520 11.56 -15.15 -18.02
CA ALA A 520 12.88 -14.99 -18.62
C ALA A 520 14.02 -15.22 -17.61
N GLU A 521 15.14 -15.78 -18.09
CA GLU A 521 16.40 -15.89 -17.35
C GLU A 521 17.26 -14.64 -17.54
N ASP A 522 18.19 -14.38 -16.61
CA ASP A 522 18.99 -13.16 -16.65
C ASP A 522 19.89 -13.12 -17.89
N GLY A 523 19.90 -11.98 -18.59
CA GLY A 523 20.61 -11.80 -19.87
C GLY A 523 19.82 -12.23 -21.11
N ASP A 524 18.60 -12.76 -20.95
CA ASP A 524 17.79 -13.19 -22.09
C ASP A 524 17.35 -12.04 -22.99
N GLN A 525 17.27 -12.36 -24.28
CA GLN A 525 16.53 -11.58 -25.25
C GLN A 525 15.20 -12.27 -25.51
N ILE A 526 14.09 -11.62 -25.12
CA ILE A 526 12.73 -12.12 -25.35
C ILE A 526 12.46 -12.09 -26.85
N ARG A 527 12.12 -13.25 -27.39
CA ARG A 527 11.78 -13.49 -28.79
C ARG A 527 10.29 -13.78 -28.94
N LEU A 528 9.82 -13.81 -30.19
CA LEU A 528 8.41 -14.11 -30.47
C LEU A 528 7.96 -15.46 -29.91
N THR A 529 8.85 -16.46 -29.85
CA THR A 529 8.56 -17.80 -29.30
C THR A 529 8.22 -17.80 -27.82
N ASP A 530 8.63 -16.75 -27.10
CA ASP A 530 8.47 -16.64 -25.64
C ASP A 530 7.16 -15.94 -25.28
N LEU A 531 6.43 -15.44 -26.29
CA LEU A 531 5.11 -14.89 -26.13
C LEU A 531 4.09 -16.01 -25.88
N PRO A 532 3.25 -15.92 -24.84
CA PRO A 532 2.14 -16.85 -24.64
C PRO A 532 1.29 -17.04 -25.90
N GLY A 533 0.79 -18.25 -26.13
CA GLY A 533 -0.03 -18.62 -27.30
C GLY A 533 -1.22 -17.68 -27.58
N GLU A 534 -1.77 -17.04 -26.55
CA GLU A 534 -2.85 -16.04 -26.65
C GLU A 534 -2.42 -14.75 -27.40
N ILE A 535 -1.13 -14.45 -27.41
CA ILE A 535 -0.50 -13.33 -28.15
C ILE A 535 -0.06 -13.77 -29.55
N HIS A 536 -0.07 -15.07 -29.87
CA HIS A 536 0.03 -15.57 -31.24
C HIS A 536 -1.34 -15.61 -31.92
N ALA A 537 -2.42 -15.83 -31.17
CA ALA A 537 -3.78 -15.81 -31.70
C ALA A 537 -4.17 -14.36 -32.06
N VAL A 538 -4.40 -14.08 -33.35
CA VAL A 538 -5.13 -12.87 -33.78
C VAL A 538 -6.47 -12.89 -33.03
N PRO A 539 -6.89 -11.79 -32.36
CA PRO A 539 -8.18 -11.79 -31.71
C PRO A 539 -9.24 -11.94 -32.80
N ALA A 540 -10.00 -13.03 -32.75
CA ALA A 540 -11.22 -13.14 -33.54
C ALA A 540 -12.10 -11.92 -33.20
N PRO A 541 -12.73 -11.27 -34.19
CA PRO A 541 -13.57 -10.10 -33.96
C PRO A 541 -14.58 -10.41 -32.84
N GLN A 542 -14.70 -9.47 -31.89
CA GLN A 542 -15.55 -9.60 -30.71
C GLN A 542 -16.92 -10.14 -31.12
N ARG A 543 -17.35 -11.22 -30.45
CA ARG A 543 -18.69 -11.76 -30.64
C ARG A 543 -19.69 -10.68 -30.25
N PRO A 544 -20.70 -10.37 -31.08
CA PRO A 544 -21.70 -9.36 -30.73
C PRO A 544 -22.39 -9.74 -29.42
N ASN A 545 -22.45 -8.79 -28.47
CA ASN A 545 -23.09 -8.99 -27.15
C ASN A 545 -24.62 -8.91 -27.21
N ASP A 546 -25.20 -8.57 -28.36
CA ASP A 546 -26.63 -8.37 -28.56
C ASP A 546 -27.14 -9.26 -29.72
N GLU A 547 -28.30 -9.88 -29.51
CA GLU A 547 -28.95 -10.76 -30.47
C GLU A 547 -29.31 -10.04 -31.78
N GLN A 548 -29.71 -8.77 -31.71
CA GLN A 548 -30.08 -7.98 -32.90
C GLN A 548 -28.86 -7.67 -33.79
N SER A 549 -27.74 -7.30 -33.17
CA SER A 549 -26.47 -7.08 -33.88
C SER A 549 -25.93 -8.38 -34.51
N ALA A 550 -26.07 -9.52 -33.82
CA ALA A 550 -25.65 -10.82 -34.36
C ALA A 550 -26.46 -11.24 -35.59
N ILE A 551 -27.76 -10.93 -35.59
CA ILE A 551 -28.68 -11.21 -36.71
C ILE A 551 -28.38 -10.30 -37.90
N ALA A 552 -28.18 -9.00 -37.67
CA ALA A 552 -27.82 -8.06 -38.72
C ALA A 552 -26.48 -8.44 -39.40
N GLN A 553 -25.46 -8.78 -38.60
CA GLN A 553 -24.16 -9.25 -39.11
C GLN A 553 -24.19 -10.65 -39.73
N ALA A 554 -25.27 -11.41 -39.51
CA ALA A 554 -25.52 -12.68 -40.17
C ALA A 554 -26.51 -12.54 -41.35
N GLN A 555 -26.87 -11.30 -41.72
CA GLN A 555 -27.83 -10.97 -42.78
C GLN A 555 -29.14 -11.76 -42.66
N GLY A 556 -29.65 -11.89 -41.44
CA GLY A 556 -30.90 -12.62 -41.17
C GLY A 556 -30.75 -14.14 -41.03
N ASN A 557 -29.55 -14.71 -41.15
CA ASN A 557 -29.33 -16.14 -40.96
C ASN A 557 -29.25 -16.51 -39.47
N MET A 558 -30.35 -17.04 -38.93
CA MET A 558 -30.51 -17.37 -37.51
C MET A 558 -29.54 -18.44 -37.00
N SER A 559 -29.17 -19.42 -37.83
CA SER A 559 -28.21 -20.46 -37.43
C SER A 559 -26.80 -19.88 -37.30
N LEU A 560 -26.43 -18.99 -38.22
CA LEU A 560 -25.12 -18.33 -38.20
C LEU A 560 -25.03 -17.30 -37.06
N ALA A 561 -26.11 -16.55 -36.80
CA ALA A 561 -26.23 -15.63 -35.68
C ALA A 561 -26.12 -16.36 -34.33
N ALA A 562 -26.85 -17.47 -34.15
CA ALA A 562 -26.78 -18.28 -32.93
C ALA A 562 -25.38 -18.86 -32.70
N LYS A 563 -24.71 -19.32 -33.77
CA LYS A 563 -23.32 -19.81 -33.72
C LYS A 563 -22.34 -18.69 -33.34
N LYS A 564 -22.53 -17.47 -33.86
CA LYS A 564 -21.74 -16.28 -33.49
C LYS A 564 -21.94 -15.87 -32.03
N LEU A 565 -23.16 -16.03 -31.50
CA LEU A 565 -23.52 -15.77 -30.10
C LEU A 565 -23.13 -16.90 -29.14
N GLY A 566 -22.75 -18.08 -29.65
CA GLY A 566 -22.43 -19.25 -28.82
C GLY A 566 -23.65 -19.89 -28.15
N ILE A 567 -24.86 -19.68 -28.67
CA ILE A 567 -26.12 -20.26 -28.16
C ILE A 567 -26.76 -21.18 -29.19
N SER A 568 -27.67 -22.06 -28.76
CA SER A 568 -28.45 -22.86 -29.70
C SER A 568 -29.44 -21.99 -30.49
N ARG A 569 -29.76 -22.38 -31.72
CA ARG A 569 -30.78 -21.70 -32.56
C ARG A 569 -32.12 -21.57 -31.83
N SER A 570 -32.53 -22.60 -31.07
CA SER A 570 -33.75 -22.59 -30.27
C SER A 570 -33.72 -21.61 -29.10
N THR A 571 -32.52 -21.31 -28.55
CA THR A 571 -32.34 -20.30 -27.49
C THR A 571 -32.44 -18.89 -28.05
N LEU A 572 -31.87 -18.65 -29.25
CA LEU A 572 -31.95 -17.36 -29.94
C LEU A 572 -33.41 -16.97 -30.23
N TYR A 573 -34.22 -17.86 -30.80
CA TYR A 573 -35.64 -17.59 -31.07
C TYR A 573 -36.44 -17.30 -29.79
N ARG A 574 -36.13 -17.99 -28.68
CA ARG A 574 -36.84 -17.79 -27.41
C ARG A 574 -36.55 -16.42 -26.80
N ARG A 575 -35.34 -15.90 -27.00
CA ARG A 575 -34.95 -14.58 -26.52
C ARG A 575 -35.50 -13.44 -27.35
N LEU A 576 -35.70 -13.65 -28.66
CA LEU A 576 -36.34 -12.68 -29.55
C LEU A 576 -37.88 -12.59 -29.39
N ALA A 577 -38.49 -13.57 -28.72
CA ALA A 577 -39.94 -13.62 -28.48
C ALA A 577 -40.36 -13.05 -27.10
N LYS A 578 -39.40 -12.57 -26.31
CA LYS A 578 -39.62 -11.71 -25.15
C LYS A 578 -39.39 -10.27 -25.57
#